data_AF-A0A0Q0VRR0-F1
#
_entry.id   AF-A0A0Q0VRR0-F1
#
_cell.length_a   1.000
_cell.length_b   1.000
_cell.length_c   1.000
_cell.angle_alpha   90.00
_cell.angle_beta   90.00
_cell.angle_gamma   90.00
#
_symmetry.space_group_name_H-M   'P 1'
#
loop_
_entity.id
_entity.type
_entity.pdbx_description
1 polymer ?
#
loop_
_entity_poly.entity_id
_entity_poly.type
_entity_poly.pdbx_seq_one_letter_code
_entity_poly.pdbx_strand_id
1 'polypeptide(L)'
;LFKKSKIIKEILYISIVDRRKNLYEIAFKERYENMVSSVLYEHNALEHNDLINNNMEYITALIPGEDVKDLKNDLSDLGELESFTAKSKVCGDSKSLFSLTDQEALTIYTAYINDYFNIPRKKYLRELSEVTGLSKSTLEEYIRKATYKIIKDWIYQNEYFLIDKFGKRVIK
;
A
#
# COMPACT_ATOMS: atom_id res chain seq x y z
N LEU A 1 -6.12 -23.74 0.06
CA LEU A 1 -7.13 -24.04 1.09
C LEU A 1 -8.59 -23.81 0.64
N PHE A 2 -8.88 -23.23 -0.53
CA PHE A 2 -10.25 -22.89 -0.98
C PHE A 2 -11.18 -24.05 -1.38
N LYS A 3 -10.67 -25.27 -1.61
CA LYS A 3 -11.46 -26.35 -2.24
C LYS A 3 -12.55 -27.00 -1.35
N LYS A 4 -12.71 -26.60 -0.09
CA LYS A 4 -13.70 -27.20 0.85
C LYS A 4 -14.51 -26.19 1.66
N SER A 5 -14.39 -24.90 1.37
CA SER A 5 -15.14 -23.89 2.13
C SER A 5 -16.57 -23.77 1.57
N LYS A 6 -17.59 -23.95 2.43
CA LYS A 6 -19.02 -23.73 2.08
C LYS A 6 -19.36 -22.24 1.85
N ILE A 7 -18.36 -21.38 1.94
CA ILE A 7 -18.44 -19.92 1.89
C ILE A 7 -18.47 -19.44 0.44
N ILE A 8 -17.68 -20.05 -0.47
CA ILE A 8 -17.70 -19.71 -1.89
C ILE A 8 -18.99 -20.22 -2.51
N LYS A 9 -19.74 -19.30 -3.14
CA LYS A 9 -21.01 -19.58 -3.81
C LYS A 9 -20.85 -19.83 -5.29
N GLU A 10 -19.99 -19.07 -5.95
CA GLU A 10 -19.88 -19.08 -7.41
C GLU A 10 -18.51 -18.55 -7.83
N ILE A 11 -17.90 -19.15 -8.86
CA ILE A 11 -16.73 -18.58 -9.54
C ILE A 11 -17.25 -17.83 -10.76
N LEU A 12 -17.00 -16.52 -10.83
CA LEU A 12 -17.49 -15.65 -11.89
C LEU A 12 -16.58 -15.77 -13.13
N TYR A 13 -15.26 -15.67 -12.94
CA TYR A 13 -14.30 -15.92 -14.01
C TYR A 13 -12.91 -16.29 -13.48
N ILE A 14 -12.12 -16.85 -14.39
CA ILE A 14 -10.69 -17.10 -14.21
C ILE A 14 -9.99 -16.60 -15.48
N SER A 15 -9.04 -15.68 -15.32
CA SER A 15 -8.26 -15.11 -16.43
C SER A 15 -6.75 -15.28 -16.16
N ILE A 16 -5.96 -15.35 -17.23
CA ILE A 16 -4.49 -15.40 -17.11
C ILE A 16 -3.95 -13.97 -17.14
N VAL A 17 -3.21 -13.58 -16.11
CA VAL A 17 -2.56 -12.26 -16.02
C VAL A 17 -1.12 -12.31 -16.54
N ASP A 18 -0.36 -13.32 -16.13
CA ASP A 18 1.03 -13.52 -16.58
C ASP A 18 1.37 -15.01 -16.67
N ARG A 19 1.51 -15.53 -17.90
CA ARG A 19 1.84 -16.93 -18.16
C ARG A 19 3.20 -17.34 -17.63
N ARG A 20 4.19 -16.44 -17.64
CA ARG A 20 5.57 -16.77 -17.22
C ARG A 20 5.65 -16.99 -15.72
N LYS A 21 4.83 -16.24 -14.97
CA LYS A 21 4.74 -16.33 -13.51
C LYS A 21 3.61 -17.25 -13.04
N ASN A 22 2.87 -17.86 -13.96
CA ASN A 22 1.69 -18.68 -13.68
C ASN A 22 0.66 -17.94 -12.81
N LEU A 23 0.44 -16.65 -13.10
CA LEU A 23 -0.48 -15.78 -12.36
C LEU A 23 -1.85 -15.75 -13.03
N TYR A 24 -2.87 -16.01 -12.23
CA TYR A 24 -4.27 -15.96 -12.62
C TYR A 24 -5.00 -14.95 -11.76
N GLU A 25 -5.92 -14.24 -12.37
CA GLU A 25 -6.94 -13.46 -11.67
C GLU A 25 -8.21 -14.30 -11.62
N ILE A 26 -8.84 -14.32 -10.45
CA ILE A 26 -10.07 -15.07 -10.21
C ILE A 26 -11.05 -14.11 -9.54
N ALA A 27 -12.23 -13.95 -10.14
CA ALA A 27 -13.35 -13.32 -9.46
C ALA A 27 -14.34 -14.41 -9.03
N PHE A 28 -14.82 -14.31 -7.80
CA PHE A 28 -15.77 -15.25 -7.24
C PHE A 28 -16.70 -14.52 -6.26
N LYS A 29 -17.83 -15.15 -5.97
CA LYS A 29 -18.83 -14.69 -5.01
C LYS A 29 -18.78 -15.57 -3.78
N GLU A 30 -18.83 -14.95 -2.62
CA GLU A 30 -18.79 -15.63 -1.33
C GLU A 30 -19.85 -15.12 -0.35
N ARG A 31 -20.06 -15.86 0.74
CA ARG A 31 -20.89 -15.40 1.86
C ARG A 31 -20.08 -14.46 2.73
N TYR A 32 -20.66 -13.33 3.04
CA TYR A 32 -19.99 -12.24 3.76
C TYR A 32 -19.85 -12.47 5.27
N GLU A 33 -20.73 -13.27 5.88
CA GLU A 33 -20.77 -13.46 7.34
C GLU A 33 -19.52 -14.18 7.88
N ASN A 34 -19.03 -13.75 9.04
CA ASN A 34 -17.87 -14.30 9.75
C ASN A 34 -16.55 -14.19 8.96
N MET A 35 -16.35 -13.07 8.26
CA MET A 35 -15.10 -12.77 7.57
C MET A 35 -14.39 -11.59 8.24
N VAL A 36 -13.07 -11.54 8.13
CA VAL A 36 -12.33 -10.35 8.60
C VAL A 36 -12.79 -9.11 7.83
N SER A 37 -13.04 -9.24 6.53
CA SER A 37 -13.59 -8.16 5.70
C SER A 37 -14.92 -7.64 6.24
N SER A 38 -15.84 -8.52 6.68
CA SER A 38 -17.13 -8.06 7.22
C SER A 38 -16.97 -7.23 8.49
N VAL A 39 -16.13 -7.69 9.41
CA VAL A 39 -15.82 -6.94 10.64
C VAL A 39 -15.21 -5.58 10.29
N LEU A 40 -14.27 -5.52 9.36
CA LEU A 40 -13.63 -4.26 8.95
C LEU A 40 -14.64 -3.23 8.40
N TYR A 41 -15.60 -3.67 7.58
CA TYR A 41 -16.62 -2.78 7.04
C TYR A 41 -17.60 -2.28 8.10
N GLU A 42 -17.95 -3.10 9.10
CA GLU A 42 -18.78 -2.68 10.23
C GLU A 42 -18.12 -1.56 11.05
N HIS A 43 -16.77 -1.53 11.06
CA HIS A 43 -15.93 -0.49 11.67
C HIS A 43 -15.50 0.60 10.67
N ASN A 44 -16.27 0.83 9.60
CA ASN A 44 -16.05 1.89 8.61
C ASN A 44 -14.66 1.91 7.97
N ALA A 45 -14.04 0.74 7.78
CA ALA A 45 -12.76 0.66 7.09
C ALA A 45 -12.86 1.16 5.64
N LEU A 46 -12.02 2.13 5.27
CA LEU A 46 -12.07 2.77 3.95
C LEU A 46 -11.26 2.03 2.88
N GLU A 47 -10.10 1.52 3.26
CA GLU A 47 -9.20 0.79 2.38
C GLU A 47 -8.59 -0.35 3.17
N HIS A 48 -8.51 -1.54 2.56
CA HIS A 48 -7.71 -2.62 3.11
C HIS A 48 -6.95 -3.39 2.02
N ASN A 49 -5.72 -3.77 2.34
CA ASN A 49 -4.96 -4.76 1.58
C ASN A 49 -5.05 -6.08 2.34
N ASP A 50 -5.38 -7.14 1.63
CA ASP A 50 -5.43 -8.51 2.15
C ASP A 50 -4.37 -9.37 1.44
N LEU A 51 -3.47 -9.96 2.24
CA LEU A 51 -2.46 -10.88 1.78
C LEU A 51 -2.56 -12.18 2.60
N ILE A 52 -2.89 -13.27 1.92
CA ILE A 52 -2.85 -14.61 2.51
C ILE A 52 -1.52 -15.28 2.16
N ASN A 53 -0.74 -15.65 3.17
CA ASN A 53 0.52 -16.35 3.01
C ASN A 53 0.80 -17.30 4.17
N ASN A 54 1.33 -18.50 3.89
CA ASN A 54 1.64 -19.53 4.90
C ASN A 54 0.48 -19.83 5.89
N ASN A 55 -0.76 -19.83 5.39
CA ASN A 55 -2.01 -19.96 6.17
C ASN A 55 -2.30 -18.82 7.16
N MET A 56 -1.59 -17.70 7.05
CA MET A 56 -1.85 -16.47 7.79
C MET A 56 -2.44 -15.41 6.87
N GLU A 57 -3.39 -14.66 7.38
CA GLU A 57 -4.01 -13.51 6.70
C GLU A 57 -3.40 -12.23 7.26
N TYR A 58 -2.82 -11.40 6.40
CA TYR A 58 -2.21 -10.12 6.76
C TYR A 58 -3.05 -9.00 6.18
N ILE A 59 -3.68 -8.23 7.07
CA ILE A 59 -4.54 -7.12 6.67
C ILE A 59 -4.01 -5.80 7.19
N THR A 60 -3.94 -4.81 6.29
CA THR A 60 -3.73 -3.40 6.64
C THR A 60 -4.99 -2.63 6.31
N ALA A 61 -5.58 -1.90 7.26
CA ALA A 61 -6.80 -1.14 7.06
C ALA A 61 -6.72 0.30 7.60
N LEU A 62 -7.45 1.22 6.97
CA LEU A 62 -7.68 2.58 7.47
C LEU A 62 -9.05 2.66 8.14
N ILE A 63 -9.08 2.97 9.43
CA ILE A 63 -10.29 3.04 10.26
C ILE A 63 -10.33 4.32 11.10
N PRO A 64 -11.53 4.75 11.56
CA PRO A 64 -11.65 5.78 12.60
C PRO A 64 -10.89 5.39 13.87
N GLY A 65 -10.29 6.37 14.54
CA GLY A 65 -9.43 6.11 15.70
C GLY A 65 -10.20 5.59 16.92
N GLU A 66 -11.45 6.01 17.04
CA GLU A 66 -12.41 5.58 18.05
C GLU A 66 -12.76 4.09 17.97
N ASP A 67 -12.79 3.53 16.76
CA ASP A 67 -13.23 2.15 16.49
C ASP A 67 -12.11 1.12 16.70
N VAL A 68 -10.85 1.55 16.85
CA VAL A 68 -9.67 0.68 16.95
C VAL A 68 -9.80 -0.38 18.05
N LYS A 69 -10.34 0.02 19.20
CA LYS A 69 -10.47 -0.89 20.35
C LYS A 69 -11.53 -1.95 20.11
N ASP A 70 -12.67 -1.55 19.57
CA ASP A 70 -13.81 -2.43 19.36
C ASP A 70 -13.51 -3.38 18.19
N LEU A 71 -12.92 -2.88 17.11
CA LEU A 71 -12.39 -3.69 16.01
C LEU A 71 -11.46 -4.80 16.52
N LYS A 72 -10.51 -4.47 17.42
CA LYS A 72 -9.60 -5.48 17.96
C LYS A 72 -10.35 -6.60 18.68
N ASN A 73 -11.38 -6.27 19.45
CA ASN A 73 -12.17 -7.25 20.18
C ASN A 73 -12.93 -8.15 19.21
N ASP A 74 -13.63 -7.56 18.25
CA ASP A 74 -14.45 -8.30 17.28
C ASP A 74 -13.58 -9.24 16.41
N LEU A 75 -12.36 -8.80 16.04
CA LEU A 75 -11.39 -9.66 15.34
C LEU A 75 -10.88 -10.80 16.22
N SER A 76 -10.69 -10.56 17.53
CA SER A 76 -10.25 -11.58 18.48
C SER A 76 -11.35 -12.61 18.78
N ASP A 77 -12.61 -12.18 18.72
CA ASP A 77 -13.78 -13.07 18.87
C ASP A 77 -14.00 -13.92 17.60
N LEU A 78 -13.61 -13.40 16.44
CA LEU A 78 -13.69 -14.11 15.17
C LEU A 78 -12.62 -15.21 15.03
N GLY A 79 -11.43 -15.04 15.61
CA GLY A 79 -10.34 -16.01 15.51
C GLY A 79 -9.07 -15.64 16.27
N GLU A 80 -8.01 -16.41 16.05
CA GLU A 80 -6.72 -16.18 16.70
C GLU A 80 -5.99 -14.98 16.08
N LEU A 81 -5.71 -13.97 16.90
CA LEU A 81 -5.02 -12.75 16.49
C LEU A 81 -3.56 -12.79 16.95
N GLU A 82 -2.65 -13.18 16.05
CA GLU A 82 -1.21 -13.26 16.37
C GLU A 82 -0.62 -11.88 16.68
N SER A 83 -1.04 -10.84 15.95
CA SER A 83 -0.59 -9.47 16.18
C SER A 83 -1.63 -8.44 15.75
N PHE A 84 -1.70 -7.32 16.49
CA PHE A 84 -2.53 -6.17 16.14
C PHE A 84 -1.78 -4.90 16.49
N THR A 85 -1.56 -4.06 15.48
CA THR A 85 -0.88 -2.77 15.64
C THR A 85 -1.71 -1.67 15.02
N ALA A 86 -2.14 -0.71 15.84
CA ALA A 86 -2.75 0.52 15.38
C ALA A 86 -1.78 1.68 15.56
N LYS A 87 -1.64 2.51 14.54
CA LYS A 87 -0.88 3.76 14.62
C LYS A 87 -1.79 4.89 14.20
N SER A 88 -1.89 5.92 15.04
CA SER A 88 -2.56 7.15 14.64
C SER A 88 -1.74 7.78 13.52
N LYS A 89 -2.32 7.85 12.33
CA LYS A 89 -1.82 8.71 11.27
C LYS A 89 -2.61 10.00 11.40
N VAL A 90 -1.97 11.08 11.88
CA VAL A 90 -2.57 12.41 11.77
C VAL A 90 -2.72 12.67 10.28
N CYS A 91 -3.93 12.56 9.77
CA CYS A 91 -4.30 12.99 8.42
C CYS A 91 -4.36 14.53 8.44
N GLY A 92 -3.25 15.16 8.82
CA GLY A 92 -3.08 16.60 8.83
C GLY A 92 -2.88 17.04 7.39
N ASP A 93 -3.88 17.75 6.86
CA ASP A 93 -4.05 18.11 5.46
C ASP A 93 -3.93 16.92 4.50
N SER A 94 -5.10 16.38 4.14
CA SER A 94 -5.37 15.37 3.11
C SER A 94 -4.87 15.71 1.68
N LYS A 95 -3.92 16.62 1.52
CA LYS A 95 -3.43 17.07 0.20
C LYS A 95 -2.32 16.19 -0.39
N SER A 96 -1.67 15.32 0.39
CA SER A 96 -0.59 14.45 -0.12
C SER A 96 -0.49 13.10 0.59
N LEU A 97 -0.72 12.01 -0.17
CA LEU A 97 -0.57 10.62 0.28
C LEU A 97 0.80 10.32 0.91
N PHE A 98 1.85 11.05 0.51
CA PHE A 98 3.25 10.82 0.91
C PHE A 98 3.83 11.94 1.79
N SER A 99 2.99 12.83 2.35
CA SER A 99 3.44 13.98 3.15
C SER A 99 4.48 14.86 2.43
N LEU A 100 4.34 15.03 1.11
CA LEU A 100 5.20 15.89 0.32
C LEU A 100 4.87 17.36 0.60
N THR A 101 5.87 18.23 0.63
CA THR A 101 5.63 19.67 0.53
C THR A 101 5.17 20.01 -0.89
N ASP A 102 4.50 21.15 -1.08
CA ASP A 102 4.08 21.60 -2.42
C ASP A 102 5.26 21.67 -3.40
N GLN A 103 6.43 22.10 -2.92
CA GLN A 103 7.64 22.16 -3.72
C GLN A 103 8.20 20.78 -4.08
N GLU A 104 8.17 19.83 -3.15
CA GLU A 104 8.56 18.43 -3.40
C GLU A 104 7.63 17.78 -4.42
N ALA A 105 6.31 17.96 -4.25
CA ALA A 105 5.30 17.42 -5.15
C ALA A 105 5.42 18.01 -6.56
N LEU A 106 5.54 19.34 -6.67
CA LEU A 106 5.74 20.03 -7.95
C LEU A 106 7.04 19.58 -8.63
N THR A 107 8.12 19.41 -7.87
CA THR A 107 9.42 18.98 -8.43
C THR A 107 9.34 17.56 -8.97
N ILE A 108 8.73 16.61 -8.25
CA ILE A 108 8.55 15.23 -8.74
C ILE A 108 7.63 15.20 -9.96
N TYR A 109 6.52 15.93 -9.93
CA TYR A 109 5.60 16.03 -11.06
C TYR A 109 6.32 16.58 -12.30
N THR A 110 7.06 17.68 -12.14
CA THR A 110 7.82 18.30 -13.23
C THR A 110 8.89 17.35 -13.78
N ALA A 111 9.61 16.65 -12.91
CA ALA A 111 10.60 15.65 -13.33
C ALA A 111 9.94 14.50 -14.11
N TYR A 112 8.78 14.03 -13.66
CA TYR A 112 8.02 12.96 -14.33
C TYR A 112 7.55 13.37 -15.73
N ILE A 113 6.84 14.49 -15.87
CA ILE A 113 6.32 14.95 -17.17
C ILE A 113 7.43 15.31 -18.18
N ASN A 114 8.64 15.56 -17.67
CA ASN A 114 9.83 15.80 -18.49
C ASN A 114 10.69 14.53 -18.64
N ASP A 115 10.15 13.33 -18.47
CA ASP A 115 10.86 12.07 -18.76
C ASP A 115 12.18 11.85 -17.96
N TYR A 116 12.35 12.49 -16.80
CA TYR A 116 13.55 12.33 -15.95
C TYR A 116 13.68 10.90 -15.40
N PHE A 117 12.54 10.26 -15.12
CA PHE A 117 12.46 8.92 -14.55
C PHE A 117 12.35 7.79 -15.60
N ASN A 118 12.34 8.11 -16.90
CA ASN A 118 12.27 7.09 -17.95
C ASN A 118 13.50 6.18 -17.97
N ILE A 119 13.32 4.99 -18.53
CA ILE A 119 14.39 4.02 -18.79
C ILE A 119 14.38 3.68 -20.29
N PRO A 120 15.40 4.11 -21.08
CA PRO A 120 16.54 4.94 -20.68
C PRO A 120 16.13 6.38 -20.33
N ARG A 121 16.93 7.03 -19.48
CA ARG A 121 16.69 8.42 -19.05
C ARG A 121 16.75 9.37 -20.25
N LYS A 122 15.74 10.22 -20.41
CA LYS A 122 15.67 11.17 -21.52
C LYS A 122 16.02 12.61 -21.13
N LYS A 123 15.80 12.99 -19.88
CA LYS A 123 16.17 14.31 -19.33
C LYS A 123 16.98 14.19 -18.05
N TYR A 124 17.91 15.12 -17.87
CA TYR A 124 18.82 15.22 -16.74
C TYR A 124 18.54 16.48 -15.91
N LEU A 125 19.14 16.55 -14.72
CA LEU A 125 18.95 17.68 -13.79
C LEU A 125 19.30 19.04 -14.41
N ARG A 126 20.22 19.07 -15.38
CA ARG A 126 20.57 20.30 -16.10
C ARG A 126 19.39 20.87 -16.86
N GLU A 127 18.68 20.02 -17.60
CA GLU A 127 17.56 20.48 -18.41
C GLU A 127 16.36 20.83 -17.50
N LEU A 128 16.17 20.08 -16.42
CA LEU A 128 15.16 20.44 -15.41
C LEU A 128 15.46 21.77 -14.71
N SER A 129 16.73 22.11 -14.47
CA SER A 129 17.10 23.41 -13.89
C SER A 129 16.71 24.57 -14.81
N GLU A 130 16.78 24.37 -16.13
CA GLU A 130 16.37 25.38 -17.11
C GLU A 130 14.84 25.54 -17.13
N VAL A 131 14.08 24.45 -16.95
CA VAL A 131 12.60 24.47 -16.93
C VAL A 131 12.06 25.07 -15.63
N THR A 132 12.67 24.75 -14.49
CA THR A 132 12.14 25.11 -13.16
C THR A 132 12.71 26.41 -12.61
N GLY A 133 13.81 26.92 -13.18
CA GLY A 133 14.55 28.06 -12.62
C GLY A 133 15.31 27.74 -11.32
N LEU A 134 15.28 26.50 -10.85
CA LEU A 134 15.98 26.05 -9.65
C LEU A 134 17.40 25.60 -9.97
N SER A 135 18.31 25.72 -9.00
CA SER A 135 19.65 25.17 -9.14
C SER A 135 19.61 23.63 -9.23
N LYS A 136 20.61 23.03 -9.88
CA LYS A 136 20.70 21.55 -10.00
C LYS A 136 20.74 20.87 -8.62
N SER A 137 21.46 21.43 -7.66
CA SER A 137 21.56 20.89 -6.30
C SER A 137 20.22 20.99 -5.56
N THR A 138 19.51 22.10 -5.71
CA THR A 138 18.17 22.28 -5.14
C THR A 138 17.18 21.27 -5.73
N LEU A 139 17.19 21.05 -7.04
CA LEU A 139 16.34 20.03 -7.69
C LEU A 139 16.66 18.62 -7.20
N GLU A 140 17.95 18.28 -7.14
CA GLU A 140 18.39 16.98 -6.65
C GLU A 140 17.93 16.74 -5.20
N GLU A 141 18.05 17.76 -4.35
CA GLU A 141 17.63 17.68 -2.96
C GLU A 141 16.11 17.43 -2.84
N TYR A 142 15.29 18.18 -3.57
CA TYR A 142 13.84 18.00 -3.56
C TYR A 142 13.43 16.63 -4.13
N ILE A 143 14.03 16.19 -5.23
CA ILE A 143 13.78 14.86 -5.80
C ILE A 143 14.15 13.78 -4.77
N ARG A 144 15.30 13.89 -4.11
CA ARG A 144 15.76 12.90 -3.11
C ARG A 144 14.83 12.87 -1.90
N LYS A 145 14.45 14.03 -1.36
CA LYS A 145 13.52 14.13 -0.21
C LYS A 145 12.16 13.53 -0.55
N ALA A 146 11.59 13.89 -1.69
CA ALA A 146 10.30 13.39 -2.12
C ALA A 146 10.34 11.88 -2.40
N THR A 147 11.38 11.41 -3.10
CA THR A 147 11.57 9.97 -3.37
C THR A 147 11.74 9.18 -2.08
N TYR A 148 12.49 9.71 -1.10
CA TYR A 148 12.62 9.08 0.21
C TYR A 148 11.27 8.92 0.91
N LYS A 149 10.43 9.96 0.92
CA LYS A 149 9.10 9.90 1.53
C LYS A 149 8.20 8.87 0.84
N ILE A 150 8.17 8.87 -0.49
CA ILE A 150 7.40 7.91 -1.29
C ILE A 150 7.86 6.48 -1.03
N ILE A 151 9.18 6.22 -1.08
CA ILE A 151 9.73 4.88 -0.84
C ILE A 151 9.48 4.44 0.60
N LYS A 152 9.64 5.34 1.58
CA LYS A 152 9.39 5.04 2.99
C LYS A 152 7.95 4.59 3.21
N ASP A 153 6.99 5.34 2.66
CA ASP A 153 5.57 5.01 2.78
C ASP A 153 5.24 3.70 2.04
N TRP A 154 5.80 3.48 0.84
CA TRP A 154 5.64 2.22 0.12
C TRP A 154 6.21 1.03 0.91
N ILE A 155 7.41 1.15 1.48
CA ILE A 155 8.02 0.11 2.32
C ILE A 155 7.12 -0.16 3.53
N TYR A 156 6.62 0.89 4.17
CA TYR A 156 5.76 0.77 5.34
C TYR A 156 4.45 0.04 5.02
N GLN A 157 3.79 0.41 3.92
CA GLN A 157 2.56 -0.23 3.46
C GLN A 157 2.76 -1.70 3.01
N ASN A 158 3.99 -2.05 2.62
CA ASN A 158 4.33 -3.39 2.14
C ASN A 158 5.24 -4.15 3.11
N GLU A 159 5.34 -3.72 4.38
CA GLU A 159 6.32 -4.25 5.33
C GLU A 159 6.19 -5.77 5.48
N TYR A 160 4.97 -6.29 5.63
CA TYR A 160 4.73 -7.73 5.73
C TYR A 160 5.17 -8.50 4.48
N PHE A 161 4.79 -8.04 3.29
CA PHE A 161 5.21 -8.64 2.03
C PHE A 161 6.75 -8.64 1.89
N LEU A 162 7.39 -7.53 2.27
CA LEU A 162 8.84 -7.40 2.20
C LEU A 162 9.55 -8.30 3.23
N ILE A 163 9.02 -8.41 4.45
CA ILE A 163 9.54 -9.30 5.49
C ILE A 163 9.40 -10.77 5.08
N ASP A 164 8.27 -11.17 4.51
CA ASP A 164 8.10 -12.53 4.00
C ASP A 164 9.10 -12.84 2.87
N LYS A 165 9.20 -11.94 1.89
CA LYS A 165 10.02 -12.16 0.70
C LYS A 165 11.53 -12.05 0.95
N PHE A 166 11.95 -11.16 1.84
CA PHE A 166 13.37 -10.81 2.03
C PHE A 166 13.89 -11.06 3.46
N GLY A 167 13.02 -11.52 4.38
CA GLY A 167 13.32 -11.70 5.80
C GLY A 167 13.24 -10.40 6.61
N LYS A 168 13.16 -10.51 7.95
CA LYS A 168 13.28 -9.36 8.86
C LYS A 168 14.68 -8.74 8.73
N ARG A 169 14.77 -7.58 8.08
CA ARG A 169 15.92 -6.67 8.25
C ARG A 169 15.49 -5.58 9.23
N VAL A 170 16.18 -5.49 10.36
CA VAL A 170 15.97 -4.41 11.33
C VAL A 170 16.32 -3.10 10.63
N ILE A 171 15.31 -2.32 10.27
CA ILE A 171 15.47 -0.92 9.90
C ILE A 171 15.85 -0.21 11.20
N LYS A 172 17.14 0.08 11.38
CA LYS A 172 17.62 0.96 12.46
C LYS A 172 17.28 2.41 12.17
#